data_AF-A0A8B9A9M5-F1
#
_entry.id   AF-A0A8B9A9M5-F1
#
_cell.length_a   1.000
_cell.length_b   1.000
_cell.length_c   1.000
_cell.angle_alpha   90.00
_cell.angle_beta   90.00
_cell.angle_gamma   90.00
#
_symmetry.space_group_name_H-M   'P 1'
#
loop_
_entity.id
_entity.type
_entity.pdbx_description
1 polymer ?
#
loop_
_entity_poly.entity_id
_entity_poly.type
_entity_poly.pdbx_seq_one_letter_code
_entity_poly.pdbx_strand_id
1 'polypeptide(L)'
;MYRCEFNDSREVIESRDMDYKAWALVQSLSHLLMKHKLELRWLRQPMKAEAYPSKRLATAEAKIAELRQKLEDSGREICKHSETLKSKHEEGEAYLSEIESIGQAYEDMQTQNQHLLQQIIERDDYNIKLVIEGVRARQLNDALRTEIQAMDQKLQQANSVMDLYNLKFGCLDEQLKVWSEQVGKLAEDGSRNCVILENAQRRLLDVRSEPQQLRQSLDGIQSKVEASQLDVTELLIELEMERFNRKRIEEDLEVMTKKAAHLRAQTEGSLVLEKLRQEIREYRGILKCSICLDRQKEVVIAKCYHLFCNKCIQRTLENRQRRCPTCGVSFGPNDVKPIYI
;
A
#
# COMPACT_ATOMS: atom_id res chain seq x y z
N MET A 1 141.65 -116.44 178.76
CA MET A 1 141.69 -117.80 178.20
C MET A 1 140.24 -118.26 178.02
N TYR A 2 139.91 -118.67 176.79
CA TYR A 2 138.83 -119.60 176.41
C TYR A 2 137.34 -119.18 176.31
N ARG A 3 136.78 -119.52 175.14
CA ARG A 3 135.36 -119.77 174.75
C ARG A 3 134.41 -118.58 174.59
N CYS A 4 133.43 -118.59 173.67
CA CYS A 4 133.24 -119.27 172.37
C CYS A 4 131.86 -118.81 171.83
N GLU A 5 131.86 -118.12 170.70
CA GLU A 5 130.92 -118.16 169.56
C GLU A 5 129.41 -117.78 169.61
N PHE A 6 129.02 -117.17 168.47
CA PHE A 6 127.73 -117.01 167.76
C PHE A 6 126.68 -115.97 168.24
N ASN A 7 125.96 -115.21 167.40
CA ASN A 7 126.17 -114.51 166.11
C ASN A 7 124.89 -113.65 165.86
N ASP A 8 125.05 -112.47 165.26
CA ASP A 8 124.11 -111.79 164.34
C ASP A 8 122.78 -111.15 164.82
N SER A 9 122.34 -110.11 164.06
CA SER A 9 120.99 -109.49 164.00
C SER A 9 120.63 -108.21 164.80
N ARG A 10 121.55 -107.24 164.99
CA ARG A 10 121.15 -105.87 165.40
C ARG A 10 121.28 -104.79 164.32
N GLU A 11 122.14 -104.96 163.33
CA GLU A 11 122.33 -104.01 162.21
C GLU A 11 121.25 -104.13 161.10
N VAL A 12 120.50 -105.24 161.02
CA VAL A 12 119.44 -105.46 160.02
C VAL A 12 118.16 -104.68 160.34
N ILE A 13 117.93 -104.32 161.61
CA ILE A 13 116.68 -103.67 162.04
C ILE A 13 116.71 -102.16 161.72
N GLU A 14 117.85 -101.49 161.83
CA GLU A 14 117.98 -100.06 161.52
C GLU A 14 117.98 -99.76 160.01
N SER A 15 118.52 -100.68 159.17
CA SER A 15 118.38 -100.59 157.71
C SER A 15 116.93 -100.73 157.25
N ARG A 16 116.17 -101.66 157.85
CA ARG A 16 114.74 -101.83 157.52
C ARG A 16 113.90 -100.62 157.89
N ASP A 17 114.22 -99.92 158.97
CA ASP A 17 113.47 -98.74 159.42
C ASP A 17 113.71 -97.51 158.52
N MET A 18 114.93 -97.37 157.98
CA MET A 18 115.26 -96.36 156.97
C MET A 18 114.62 -96.66 155.62
N ASP A 19 114.60 -97.94 155.21
CA ASP A 19 113.90 -98.37 153.99
C ASP A 19 112.38 -98.16 154.11
N TYR A 20 111.77 -98.40 155.28
CA TYR A 20 110.34 -98.12 155.50
C TYR A 20 110.02 -96.62 155.39
N LYS A 21 110.88 -95.73 155.89
CA LYS A 21 110.71 -94.27 155.75
C LYS A 21 110.87 -93.81 154.30
N ALA A 22 111.84 -94.35 153.57
CA ALA A 22 112.01 -94.08 152.15
C ALA A 22 110.80 -94.59 151.34
N TRP A 23 110.28 -95.78 151.67
CA TRP A 23 109.10 -96.35 151.04
C TRP A 23 107.85 -95.50 151.30
N ALA A 24 107.66 -95.01 152.54
CA ALA A 24 106.55 -94.11 152.88
C ALA A 24 106.63 -92.78 152.12
N LEU A 25 107.82 -92.21 151.95
CA LEU A 25 108.02 -90.99 151.15
C LEU A 25 107.71 -91.22 149.67
N VAL A 26 108.21 -92.31 149.08
CA VAL A 26 107.90 -92.68 147.69
C VAL A 26 106.40 -92.93 147.51
N GLN A 27 105.75 -93.58 148.47
CA GLN A 27 104.32 -93.82 148.44
C GLN A 27 103.51 -92.51 148.57
N SER A 28 103.97 -91.57 149.39
CA SER A 28 103.35 -90.24 149.54
C SER A 28 103.50 -89.37 148.27
N LEU A 29 104.68 -89.37 147.65
CA LEU A 29 104.92 -88.67 146.38
C LEU A 29 104.16 -89.33 145.23
N SER A 30 104.09 -90.67 145.21
CA SER A 30 103.26 -91.42 144.26
C SER A 30 101.78 -91.07 144.43
N HIS A 31 101.29 -90.97 145.68
CA HIS A 31 99.92 -90.54 145.97
C HIS A 31 99.64 -89.10 145.53
N LEU A 32 100.57 -88.15 145.78
CA LEU A 32 100.45 -86.76 145.32
C LEU A 32 100.48 -86.65 143.80
N LEU A 33 101.34 -87.41 143.13
CA LEU A 33 101.44 -87.43 141.68
C LEU A 33 100.21 -88.09 141.04
N MET A 34 99.65 -89.11 141.69
CA MET A 34 98.37 -89.72 141.31
C MET A 34 97.22 -88.72 141.50
N LYS A 35 97.18 -87.99 142.61
CA LYS A 35 96.20 -86.93 142.88
C LYS A 35 96.28 -85.80 141.85
N HIS A 36 97.46 -85.31 141.52
CA HIS A 36 97.64 -84.25 140.52
C HIS A 36 97.33 -84.72 139.09
N LYS A 37 97.66 -85.99 138.76
CA LYS A 37 97.20 -86.61 137.49
C LYS A 37 95.68 -86.72 137.42
N LEU A 38 95.03 -87.03 138.55
CA LEU A 38 93.58 -87.03 138.64
C LEU A 38 93.04 -85.61 138.50
N GLU A 39 93.57 -84.60 139.19
CA GLU A 39 93.14 -83.20 139.08
C GLU A 39 93.28 -82.64 137.65
N LEU A 40 94.41 -82.90 136.98
CA LEU A 40 94.57 -82.57 135.56
C LEU A 40 93.57 -83.31 134.68
N ARG A 41 93.20 -84.55 135.01
CA ARG A 41 92.15 -85.30 134.31
C ARG A 41 90.77 -84.71 134.57
N TRP A 42 90.49 -84.33 135.81
CA TRP A 42 89.24 -83.72 136.28
C TRP A 42 89.01 -82.32 135.69
N LEU A 43 90.07 -81.54 135.41
CA LEU A 43 89.95 -80.25 134.71
C LEU A 43 89.88 -80.44 133.19
N ARG A 44 90.63 -81.40 132.63
CA ARG A 44 90.71 -81.60 131.17
C ARG A 44 89.51 -82.36 130.61
N GLN A 45 88.84 -83.20 131.40
CA GLN A 45 87.61 -83.91 130.99
C GLN A 45 86.44 -82.96 130.70
N PRO A 46 86.06 -82.02 131.60
CA PRO A 46 85.00 -81.05 131.32
C PRO A 46 85.41 -80.09 130.21
N MET A 47 86.66 -79.60 130.15
CA MET A 47 87.10 -78.76 129.03
C MET A 47 87.01 -79.49 127.67
N LYS A 48 87.33 -80.79 127.62
CA LYS A 48 87.13 -81.61 126.41
C LYS A 48 85.66 -81.89 126.12
N ALA A 49 84.85 -82.10 127.17
CA ALA A 49 83.42 -82.33 127.07
C ALA A 49 82.63 -81.07 126.68
N GLU A 50 83.13 -79.88 126.99
CA GLU A 50 82.59 -78.56 126.60
C GLU A 50 83.12 -78.11 125.23
N ALA A 51 84.36 -78.46 124.86
CA ALA A 51 84.93 -78.14 123.56
C ALA A 51 84.16 -78.78 122.39
N TYR A 52 83.58 -79.97 122.59
CA TYR A 52 82.75 -80.63 121.57
C TYR A 52 81.43 -79.88 121.28
N PRO A 53 80.56 -79.59 122.28
CA PRO A 53 79.37 -78.77 122.08
C PRO A 53 79.69 -77.33 121.69
N SER A 54 80.77 -76.71 122.19
CA SER A 54 81.18 -75.37 121.77
C SER A 54 81.56 -75.31 120.28
N LYS A 55 82.29 -76.30 119.74
CA LYS A 55 82.56 -76.42 118.30
C LYS A 55 81.29 -76.66 117.48
N ARG A 56 80.36 -77.48 117.99
CA ARG A 56 79.06 -77.71 117.35
C ARG A 56 78.19 -76.45 117.34
N LEU A 57 78.24 -75.66 118.41
CA LEU A 57 77.55 -74.37 118.51
C LEU A 57 78.15 -73.38 117.50
N ALA A 58 79.47 -73.21 117.46
CA ALA A 58 80.15 -72.32 116.52
C ALA A 58 79.89 -72.70 115.05
N THR A 59 79.85 -74.00 114.73
CA THR A 59 79.49 -74.45 113.37
C THR A 59 78.01 -74.24 113.05
N ALA A 60 77.11 -74.36 114.04
CA ALA A 60 75.70 -74.03 113.87
C ALA A 60 75.48 -72.52 113.72
N GLU A 61 76.17 -71.70 114.50
CA GLU A 61 76.15 -70.23 114.42
C GLU A 61 76.69 -69.74 113.07
N ALA A 62 77.78 -70.33 112.57
CA ALA A 62 78.30 -70.03 111.23
C ALA A 62 77.28 -70.38 110.14
N LYS A 63 76.59 -71.53 110.24
CA LYS A 63 75.51 -71.91 109.31
C LYS A 63 74.31 -70.98 109.41
N ILE A 64 73.93 -70.54 110.61
CA ILE A 64 72.84 -69.56 110.80
C ILE A 64 73.22 -68.22 110.18
N ALA A 65 74.46 -67.76 110.36
CA ALA A 65 74.96 -66.53 109.73
C ALA A 65 74.97 -66.64 108.20
N GLU A 66 75.42 -67.77 107.64
CA GLU A 66 75.38 -68.03 106.19
C GLU A 66 73.94 -68.05 105.65
N LEU A 67 73.01 -68.70 106.35
CA LEU A 67 71.59 -68.72 105.97
C LEU A 67 70.94 -67.33 106.08
N ARG A 68 71.30 -66.54 107.09
CA ARG A 68 70.85 -65.14 107.20
C ARG A 68 71.37 -64.28 106.05
N GLN A 69 72.66 -64.40 105.72
CA GLN A 69 73.24 -63.71 104.58
C GLN A 69 72.55 -64.10 103.27
N LYS A 70 72.32 -65.41 103.05
CA LYS A 70 71.56 -65.90 101.89
C LYS A 70 70.13 -65.38 101.85
N LEU A 71 69.47 -65.31 103.01
CA LEU A 71 68.12 -64.74 103.11
C LEU A 71 68.14 -63.24 102.78
N GLU A 72 69.09 -62.49 103.30
CA GLU A 72 69.28 -61.06 102.99
C GLU A 72 69.60 -60.83 101.51
N ASP A 73 70.45 -61.67 100.91
CA ASP A 73 70.80 -61.59 99.49
C ASP A 73 69.60 -61.93 98.61
N SER A 74 68.84 -62.98 98.94
CA SER A 74 67.57 -63.30 98.27
C SER A 74 66.53 -62.19 98.45
N GLY A 75 66.47 -61.55 99.62
CA GLY A 75 65.60 -60.40 99.88
C GLY A 75 65.99 -59.20 99.02
N ARG A 76 67.30 -58.91 98.88
CA ARG A 76 67.82 -57.88 97.98
C ARG A 76 67.47 -58.18 96.51
N GLU A 77 67.59 -59.44 96.08
CA GLU A 77 67.22 -59.86 94.73
C GLU A 77 65.72 -59.71 94.47
N ILE A 78 64.87 -60.10 95.42
CA ILE A 78 63.41 -59.92 95.34
C ILE A 78 63.05 -58.43 95.24
N CYS A 79 63.68 -57.56 96.03
CA CYS A 79 63.46 -56.11 95.94
C CYS A 79 63.84 -55.57 94.56
N LYS A 80 65.02 -55.93 94.03
CA LYS A 80 65.45 -55.54 92.68
C LYS A 80 64.48 -56.00 91.61
N HIS A 81 64.05 -57.26 91.66
CA HIS A 81 63.08 -57.79 90.70
C HIS A 81 61.72 -57.08 90.83
N SER A 82 61.26 -56.80 92.04
CA SER A 82 60.03 -56.05 92.28
C SER A 82 60.11 -54.63 91.71
N GLU A 83 61.23 -53.93 91.88
CA GLU A 83 61.46 -52.60 91.29
C GLU A 83 61.47 -52.66 89.76
N THR A 84 62.16 -53.63 89.16
CA THR A 84 62.15 -53.80 87.70
C THR A 84 60.75 -54.11 87.16
N LEU A 85 59.97 -54.91 87.89
CA LEU A 85 58.60 -55.24 87.50
C LEU A 85 57.69 -54.01 87.56
N LYS A 86 57.82 -53.17 88.60
CA LYS A 86 57.10 -51.90 88.69
C LYS A 86 57.45 -50.95 87.55
N SER A 87 58.75 -50.77 87.26
CA SER A 87 59.18 -49.94 86.13
C SER A 87 58.64 -50.44 84.79
N LYS A 88 58.64 -51.77 84.55
CA LYS A 88 58.03 -52.34 83.34
C LYS A 88 56.52 -52.22 83.30
N HIS A 89 55.87 -52.26 84.45
CA HIS A 89 54.43 -52.01 84.54
C HIS A 89 54.09 -50.56 84.18
N GLU A 90 54.82 -49.59 84.72
CA GLU A 90 54.68 -48.15 84.41
C GLU A 90 54.95 -47.86 82.93
N GLU A 91 56.00 -48.46 82.33
CA GLU A 91 56.23 -48.40 80.88
C GLU A 91 55.05 -48.97 80.08
N GLY A 92 54.48 -50.10 80.52
CA GLY A 92 53.30 -50.71 79.92
C GLY A 92 52.06 -49.81 79.97
N GLU A 93 51.81 -49.16 81.11
CA GLU A 93 50.72 -48.20 81.26
C GLU A 93 50.90 -46.96 80.36
N ALA A 94 52.14 -46.47 80.21
CA ALA A 94 52.45 -45.39 79.28
C ALA A 94 52.16 -45.80 77.83
N TYR A 95 52.57 -47.00 77.40
CA TYR A 95 52.26 -47.50 76.06
C TYR A 95 50.77 -47.69 75.83
N LEU A 96 50.02 -48.18 76.81
CA LEU A 96 48.55 -48.29 76.70
C LEU A 96 47.92 -46.90 76.51
N SER A 97 48.37 -45.91 77.27
CA SER A 97 47.90 -44.52 77.14
C SER A 97 48.21 -43.92 75.76
N GLU A 98 49.40 -44.20 75.20
CA GLU A 98 49.77 -43.78 73.85
C GLU A 98 48.92 -44.47 72.78
N ILE A 99 48.69 -45.78 72.93
CA ILE A 99 47.83 -46.56 72.02
C ILE A 99 46.39 -46.03 72.05
N GLU A 100 45.85 -45.72 73.22
CA GLU A 100 44.52 -45.12 73.37
C GLU A 100 44.46 -43.74 72.70
N SER A 101 45.47 -42.89 72.90
CA SER A 101 45.54 -41.57 72.26
C SER A 101 45.62 -41.66 70.73
N ILE A 102 46.39 -42.62 70.20
CA ILE A 102 46.50 -42.85 68.75
C ILE A 102 45.19 -43.43 68.21
N GLY A 103 44.55 -44.34 68.96
CA GLY A 103 43.26 -44.92 68.62
C GLY A 103 42.18 -43.86 68.46
N GLN A 104 42.06 -42.94 69.43
CA GLN A 104 41.10 -41.84 69.35
C GLN A 104 41.38 -40.92 68.15
N ALA A 105 42.64 -40.54 67.92
CA ALA A 105 43.01 -39.70 66.77
C ALA A 105 42.70 -40.38 65.42
N TYR A 106 42.85 -41.71 65.34
CA TYR A 106 42.49 -42.48 64.16
C TYR A 106 40.98 -42.53 63.94
N GLU A 107 40.19 -42.75 65.00
CA GLU A 107 38.72 -42.73 64.94
C GLU A 107 38.20 -41.36 64.51
N ASP A 108 38.74 -40.27 65.07
CA ASP A 108 38.40 -38.90 64.67
C ASP A 108 38.72 -38.64 63.19
N MET A 109 39.89 -39.08 62.73
CA MET A 109 40.27 -38.98 61.31
C MET A 109 39.35 -39.82 60.42
N GLN A 110 38.97 -41.02 60.86
CA GLN A 110 38.08 -41.91 60.13
C GLN A 110 36.68 -41.31 59.98
N THR A 111 36.13 -40.72 61.05
CA THR A 111 34.83 -40.04 61.00
C THR A 111 34.88 -38.79 60.11
N GLN A 112 35.98 -38.02 60.15
CA GLN A 112 36.19 -36.89 59.25
C GLN A 112 36.23 -37.35 57.78
N ASN A 113 36.97 -38.42 57.47
CA ASN A 113 37.04 -38.98 56.12
C ASN A 113 35.67 -39.48 55.64
N GLN A 114 34.89 -40.14 56.49
CA GLN A 114 33.52 -40.55 56.16
C GLN A 114 32.63 -39.33 55.85
N HIS A 115 32.75 -38.26 56.62
CA HIS A 115 32.01 -37.03 56.37
C HIS A 115 32.38 -36.38 55.03
N LEU A 116 33.68 -36.30 54.71
CA LEU A 116 34.16 -35.77 53.44
C LEU A 116 33.69 -36.61 52.24
N LEU A 117 33.71 -37.95 52.37
CA LEU A 117 33.18 -38.85 51.35
C LEU A 117 31.69 -38.61 51.11
N GLN A 118 30.91 -38.46 52.18
CA GLN A 118 29.48 -38.17 52.09
C GLN A 118 29.22 -36.83 51.37
N GLN A 119 30.00 -35.79 51.67
CA GLN A 119 29.91 -34.50 50.97
C GLN A 119 30.24 -34.63 49.48
N ILE A 120 31.23 -35.45 49.11
CA ILE A 120 31.56 -35.70 47.69
C ILE A 120 30.38 -36.36 46.98
N ILE A 121 29.80 -37.40 47.58
CA ILE A 121 28.64 -38.11 47.02
C ILE A 121 27.45 -37.15 46.82
N GLU A 122 27.14 -36.32 47.82
CA GLU A 122 26.04 -35.34 47.72
C GLU A 122 26.28 -34.29 46.64
N ARG A 123 27.53 -33.84 46.47
CA ARG A 123 27.90 -32.92 45.39
C ARG A 123 27.82 -33.59 44.03
N ASP A 124 28.21 -34.85 43.91
CA ASP A 124 28.11 -35.61 42.67
C ASP A 124 26.65 -35.87 42.29
N ASP A 125 25.79 -36.21 43.25
CA ASP A 125 24.35 -36.34 43.05
C ASP A 125 23.71 -35.02 42.57
N TYR A 126 24.12 -33.90 43.16
CA TYR A 126 23.68 -32.58 42.72
C TYR A 126 24.17 -32.26 41.30
N ASN A 127 25.43 -32.55 40.99
CA ASN A 127 26.00 -32.36 39.64
C ASN A 127 25.25 -33.21 38.60
N ILE A 128 24.92 -34.46 38.92
CA ILE A 128 24.12 -35.34 38.04
C ILE A 128 22.74 -34.72 37.77
N LYS A 129 22.06 -34.21 38.81
CA LYS A 129 20.76 -33.53 38.65
C LYS A 129 20.87 -32.33 37.72
N LEU A 130 21.87 -31.48 37.91
CA LEU A 130 22.11 -30.32 37.04
C LEU A 130 22.40 -30.73 35.58
N VAL A 131 23.17 -31.79 35.37
CA VAL A 131 23.45 -32.30 34.01
C VAL A 131 22.16 -32.79 33.35
N ILE A 132 21.30 -33.52 34.08
CA ILE A 132 20.00 -33.99 33.59
C ILE A 132 19.10 -32.81 33.22
N GLU A 133 18.99 -31.80 34.08
CA GLU A 133 18.23 -30.58 33.80
C GLU A 133 18.78 -29.83 32.58
N GLY A 134 20.11 -29.73 32.46
CA GLY A 134 20.77 -29.13 31.30
C GLY A 134 20.49 -29.89 29.99
N VAL A 135 20.46 -31.22 30.03
CA VAL A 135 20.06 -32.05 28.88
C VAL A 135 18.59 -31.82 28.52
N ARG A 136 17.68 -31.83 29.50
CA ARG A 136 16.25 -31.58 29.27
C ARG A 136 16.01 -30.19 28.68
N ALA A 137 16.69 -29.17 29.20
CA ALA A 137 16.60 -27.81 28.69
C ALA A 137 17.08 -27.70 27.22
N ARG A 138 18.19 -28.40 26.89
CA ARG A 138 18.67 -28.47 25.49
C ARG A 138 17.68 -29.18 24.58
N GLN A 139 17.14 -30.34 24.99
CA GLN A 139 16.13 -31.08 24.22
C GLN A 139 14.89 -30.23 23.94
N LEU A 140 14.40 -29.48 24.94
CA LEU A 140 13.27 -28.56 24.76
C LEU A 140 13.63 -27.42 23.79
N ASN A 141 14.84 -26.86 23.89
CA ASN A 141 15.29 -25.81 22.98
C ASN A 141 15.37 -26.32 21.53
N ASP A 142 15.90 -27.52 21.33
CA ASP A 142 16.00 -28.15 20.00
C ASP A 142 14.60 -28.44 19.42
N ALA A 143 13.65 -28.90 20.24
CA ALA A 143 12.27 -29.07 19.83
C ALA A 143 11.64 -27.73 19.40
N LEU A 144 11.79 -26.67 20.20
CA LEU A 144 11.29 -25.34 19.86
C LEU A 144 11.96 -24.78 18.59
N ARG A 145 13.26 -25.02 18.39
CA ARG A 145 13.96 -24.62 17.17
C ARG A 145 13.41 -25.31 15.93
N THR A 146 13.13 -26.61 16.01
CA THR A 146 12.54 -27.33 14.86
C THR A 146 11.11 -26.85 14.57
N GLU A 147 10.32 -26.53 15.59
CA GLU A 147 9.00 -25.91 15.41
C GLU A 147 9.08 -24.52 14.77
N ILE A 148 10.01 -23.67 15.21
CA ILE A 148 10.24 -22.34 14.62
C ILE A 148 10.62 -22.47 13.14
N GLN A 149 11.53 -23.38 12.80
CA GLN A 149 11.92 -23.63 11.40
C GLN A 149 10.75 -24.13 10.56
N ALA A 150 9.89 -25.01 11.11
CA ALA A 150 8.70 -25.48 10.42
C ALA A 150 7.68 -24.36 10.17
N MET A 151 7.52 -23.43 11.13
CA MET A 151 6.66 -22.26 10.95
C MET A 151 7.23 -21.26 9.94
N ASP A 152 8.54 -21.05 9.93
CA ASP A 152 9.21 -20.20 8.94
C ASP A 152 9.02 -20.75 7.51
N GLN A 153 9.15 -22.06 7.31
CA GLN A 153 8.86 -22.70 6.03
C GLN A 153 7.41 -22.50 5.58
N LYS A 154 6.44 -22.60 6.51
CA LYS A 154 5.02 -22.32 6.21
C LYS A 154 4.79 -20.86 5.85
N LEU A 155 5.46 -19.93 6.53
CA LEU A 155 5.40 -18.50 6.19
C LEU A 155 5.98 -18.22 4.82
N GLN A 156 7.13 -18.82 4.47
CA GLN A 156 7.73 -18.69 3.14
C GLN A 156 6.79 -19.24 2.05
N GLN A 157 6.16 -20.39 2.29
CA GLN A 157 5.15 -20.94 1.37
C GLN A 157 3.96 -19.98 1.22
N ALA A 158 3.39 -19.46 2.32
CA ALA A 158 2.29 -18.50 2.28
C ALA A 158 2.67 -17.20 1.53
N ASN A 159 3.89 -16.69 1.75
CA ASN A 159 4.40 -15.51 1.04
C ASN A 159 4.52 -15.77 -0.46
N SER A 160 5.08 -16.91 -0.89
CA SER A 160 5.15 -17.24 -2.31
C SER A 160 3.76 -17.31 -2.98
N VAL A 161 2.76 -17.82 -2.25
CA VAL A 161 1.38 -17.86 -2.72
C VAL A 161 0.78 -16.45 -2.79
N MET A 162 1.06 -15.61 -1.80
CA MET A 162 0.65 -14.20 -1.80
C MET A 162 1.25 -13.45 -3.00
N ASP A 163 2.53 -13.65 -3.30
CA ASP A 163 3.21 -13.04 -4.44
C ASP A 163 2.57 -13.46 -5.77
N LEU A 164 2.19 -14.75 -5.91
CA LEU A 164 1.46 -15.25 -7.07
C LEU A 164 0.08 -14.58 -7.21
N TYR A 165 -0.64 -14.38 -6.11
CA TYR A 165 -1.92 -13.67 -6.14
C TYR A 165 -1.76 -12.18 -6.45
N ASN A 166 -0.73 -11.52 -5.93
CA ASN A 166 -0.41 -10.13 -6.25
C ASN A 166 -0.12 -9.96 -7.75
N LEU A 167 0.64 -10.88 -8.34
CA LEU A 167 0.90 -10.87 -9.79
C LEU A 167 -0.40 -11.02 -10.58
N LYS A 168 -1.27 -11.98 -10.21
CA LYS A 168 -2.57 -12.17 -10.85
C LYS A 168 -3.46 -10.94 -10.71
N PHE A 169 -3.47 -10.32 -9.53
CA PHE A 169 -4.21 -9.09 -9.28
C PHE A 169 -3.72 -7.96 -10.19
N GLY A 170 -2.40 -7.80 -10.36
CA GLY A 170 -1.81 -6.84 -11.29
C GLY A 170 -2.28 -7.04 -12.73
N CYS A 171 -2.26 -8.27 -13.25
CA CYS A 171 -2.76 -8.56 -14.60
C CYS A 171 -4.27 -8.26 -14.76
N LEU A 172 -5.08 -8.56 -13.74
CA LEU A 172 -6.51 -8.24 -13.76
C LEU A 172 -6.77 -6.74 -13.70
N ASP A 173 -5.99 -6.00 -12.92
CA ASP A 173 -6.07 -4.54 -12.84
C ASP A 173 -5.70 -3.87 -14.17
N GLU A 174 -4.65 -4.36 -14.85
CA GLU A 174 -4.29 -3.93 -16.20
C GLU A 174 -5.39 -4.23 -17.22
N GLN A 175 -6.00 -5.42 -17.17
CA GLN A 175 -7.14 -5.76 -18.03
C GLN A 175 -8.34 -4.83 -17.76
N LEU A 176 -8.66 -4.56 -16.49
CA LEU A 176 -9.73 -3.65 -16.10
C LEU A 176 -9.48 -2.23 -16.61
N LYS A 177 -8.24 -1.74 -16.57
CA LYS A 177 -7.87 -0.44 -17.16
C LYS A 177 -8.14 -0.41 -18.66
N VAL A 178 -7.72 -1.44 -19.40
CA VAL A 178 -7.98 -1.54 -20.85
C VAL A 178 -9.48 -1.56 -21.15
N TRP A 179 -10.26 -2.35 -20.41
CA TRP A 179 -11.72 -2.38 -20.59
C TRP A 179 -12.37 -1.04 -20.25
N SER A 180 -11.91 -0.36 -19.20
CA SER A 180 -12.41 0.96 -18.81
C SER A 180 -12.13 2.02 -19.88
N GLU A 181 -10.92 2.02 -20.44
CA GLU A 181 -10.56 2.90 -21.57
C GLU A 181 -11.41 2.61 -22.81
N GLN A 182 -11.65 1.32 -23.11
CA GLN A 182 -12.48 0.93 -24.25
C GLN A 182 -13.94 1.37 -24.07
N VAL A 183 -14.49 1.23 -22.88
CA VAL A 183 -15.82 1.73 -22.53
C VAL A 183 -15.87 3.26 -22.66
N GLY A 184 -14.83 3.96 -22.21
CA GLY A 184 -14.70 5.42 -22.38
C GLY A 184 -14.76 5.84 -23.85
N LYS A 185 -13.99 5.19 -24.72
CA LYS A 185 -14.01 5.46 -26.18
C LYS A 185 -15.39 5.22 -26.79
N LEU A 186 -16.04 4.11 -26.45
CA LEU A 186 -17.38 3.79 -26.94
C LEU A 186 -18.43 4.82 -26.45
N ALA A 187 -18.29 5.32 -25.21
CA ALA A 187 -19.17 6.35 -24.68
C ALA A 187 -18.97 7.70 -25.41
N GLU A 188 -17.73 8.08 -25.71
CA GLU A 188 -17.43 9.26 -26.52
C GLU A 188 -17.99 9.13 -27.94
N ASP A 189 -17.80 7.99 -28.60
CA ASP A 189 -18.34 7.74 -29.94
C ASP A 189 -19.87 7.70 -29.95
N GLY A 190 -20.49 7.12 -28.92
CA GLY A 190 -21.93 7.21 -28.69
C GLY A 190 -22.41 8.64 -28.59
N SER A 191 -21.73 9.48 -27.81
CA SER A 191 -22.05 10.91 -27.65
C SER A 191 -21.91 11.68 -28.98
N ARG A 192 -20.83 11.41 -29.74
CA ARG A 192 -20.64 11.99 -31.09
C ARG A 192 -21.76 11.59 -32.05
N ASN A 193 -22.14 10.31 -32.05
CA ASN A 193 -23.22 9.80 -32.90
C ASN A 193 -24.58 10.40 -32.53
N CYS A 194 -24.88 10.58 -31.23
CA CYS A 194 -26.07 11.29 -30.78
C CYS A 194 -26.12 12.72 -31.35
N VAL A 195 -25.04 13.48 -31.24
CA VAL A 195 -24.97 14.85 -31.78
C VAL A 195 -25.15 14.86 -33.31
N ILE A 196 -24.52 13.92 -34.03
CA ILE A 196 -24.70 13.79 -35.48
C ILE A 196 -26.15 13.46 -35.82
N LEU A 197 -26.78 12.54 -35.09
CA LEU A 197 -28.17 12.14 -35.28
C LEU A 197 -29.12 13.31 -35.02
N GLU A 198 -28.93 14.07 -33.93
CA GLU A 198 -29.72 15.27 -33.63
C GLU A 198 -29.59 16.32 -34.73
N ASN A 199 -28.38 16.56 -35.24
CA ASN A 199 -28.16 17.47 -36.35
C ASN A 199 -28.83 16.97 -37.65
N ALA A 200 -28.74 15.67 -37.94
CA ALA A 200 -29.40 15.06 -39.09
C ALA A 200 -30.93 15.15 -38.98
N GLN A 201 -31.49 14.92 -37.79
CA GLN A 201 -32.92 15.09 -37.50
C GLN A 201 -33.35 16.54 -37.71
N ARG A 202 -32.58 17.51 -37.22
CA ARG A 202 -32.85 18.95 -37.43
C ARG A 202 -32.88 19.30 -38.92
N ARG A 203 -31.87 18.87 -39.68
CA ARG A 203 -31.83 19.07 -41.14
C ARG A 203 -33.01 18.42 -41.86
N LEU A 204 -33.43 17.23 -41.41
CA LEU A 204 -34.56 16.53 -41.99
C LEU A 204 -35.89 17.24 -41.69
N LEU A 205 -36.03 17.85 -40.51
CA LEU A 205 -37.14 18.74 -40.18
C LEU A 205 -37.17 19.98 -41.08
N ASP A 206 -36.01 20.62 -41.28
CA ASP A 206 -35.89 21.80 -42.16
C ASP A 206 -36.33 21.45 -43.59
N VAL A 207 -35.78 20.37 -44.17
CA VAL A 207 -36.15 19.88 -45.51
C VAL A 207 -37.62 19.44 -45.57
N ARG A 208 -38.20 18.89 -44.50
CA ARG A 208 -39.64 18.57 -44.46
C ARG A 208 -40.52 19.82 -44.43
N SER A 209 -40.03 20.94 -43.90
CA SER A 209 -40.75 22.21 -43.88
C SER A 209 -40.72 22.93 -45.24
N GLU A 210 -39.68 22.70 -46.05
CA GLU A 210 -39.54 23.30 -47.40
C GLU A 210 -40.75 22.98 -48.33
N PRO A 211 -41.24 21.73 -48.46
CA PRO A 211 -42.46 21.43 -49.20
C PRO A 211 -43.69 22.19 -48.72
N GLN A 212 -43.83 22.42 -47.41
CA GLN A 212 -44.94 23.21 -46.86
C GLN A 212 -44.82 24.67 -47.27
N GLN A 213 -43.62 25.26 -47.21
CA GLN A 213 -43.37 26.62 -47.67
C GLN A 213 -43.58 26.76 -49.19
N LEU A 214 -43.07 25.82 -49.98
CA LEU A 214 -43.27 25.79 -51.43
C LEU A 214 -44.74 25.61 -51.80
N ARG A 215 -45.48 24.78 -51.06
CA ARG A 215 -46.93 24.64 -51.24
C ARG A 215 -47.67 25.93 -50.92
N GLN A 216 -47.36 26.59 -49.80
CA GLN A 216 -47.95 27.89 -49.47
C GLN A 216 -47.64 28.95 -50.54
N SER A 217 -46.42 28.96 -51.08
CA SER A 217 -46.04 29.84 -52.19
C SER A 217 -46.80 29.52 -53.48
N LEU A 218 -46.93 28.23 -53.82
CA LEU A 218 -47.69 27.77 -54.98
C LEU A 218 -49.16 28.12 -54.86
N ASP A 219 -49.79 27.87 -53.71
CA ASP A 219 -51.17 28.24 -53.43
C ASP A 219 -51.35 29.76 -53.58
N GLY A 220 -50.40 30.56 -53.07
CA GLY A 220 -50.40 32.00 -53.24
C GLY A 220 -50.25 32.47 -54.69
N ILE A 221 -49.43 31.80 -55.51
CA ILE A 221 -49.34 32.06 -56.95
C ILE A 221 -50.61 31.62 -57.66
N GLN A 222 -51.16 30.47 -57.30
CA GLN A 222 -52.37 29.92 -57.91
C GLN A 222 -53.57 30.83 -57.67
N SER A 223 -53.76 31.36 -56.45
CA SER A 223 -54.80 32.36 -56.19
C SER A 223 -54.61 33.65 -56.99
N LYS A 224 -53.35 34.09 -57.23
CA LYS A 224 -53.07 35.22 -58.12
C LYS A 224 -53.41 34.92 -59.58
N VAL A 225 -53.12 33.70 -60.03
CA VAL A 225 -53.45 33.24 -61.38
C VAL A 225 -54.97 33.17 -61.54
N GLU A 226 -55.69 32.59 -60.59
CA GLU A 226 -57.16 32.54 -60.59
C GLU A 226 -57.77 33.94 -60.62
N ALA A 227 -57.26 34.88 -59.81
CA ALA A 227 -57.67 36.28 -59.88
C ALA A 227 -57.42 36.90 -61.27
N SER A 228 -56.20 36.73 -61.81
CA SER A 228 -55.88 37.25 -63.16
C SER A 228 -56.69 36.59 -64.28
N GLN A 229 -57.08 35.33 -64.13
CA GLN A 229 -57.96 34.64 -65.07
C GLN A 229 -59.37 35.22 -65.03
N LEU A 230 -59.90 35.50 -63.84
CA LEU A 230 -61.18 36.19 -63.68
C LEU A 230 -61.14 37.57 -64.35
N ASP A 231 -60.09 38.35 -64.10
CA ASP A 231 -59.89 39.65 -64.75
C ASP A 231 -59.84 39.52 -66.29
N VAL A 232 -59.13 38.51 -66.81
CA VAL A 232 -59.10 38.24 -68.27
C VAL A 232 -60.46 37.85 -68.81
N THR A 233 -61.24 37.03 -68.09
CA THR A 233 -62.59 36.68 -68.52
C THR A 233 -63.53 37.88 -68.52
N GLU A 234 -63.41 38.76 -67.52
CA GLU A 234 -64.15 40.03 -67.47
C GLU A 234 -63.81 40.90 -68.67
N LEU A 235 -62.51 41.09 -68.96
CA LEU A 235 -62.05 41.81 -70.15
C LEU A 235 -62.51 41.20 -71.47
N LEU A 236 -62.60 39.87 -71.57
CA LEU A 236 -63.14 39.19 -72.76
C LEU A 236 -64.65 39.45 -72.94
N ILE A 237 -65.42 39.43 -71.85
CA ILE A 237 -66.85 39.77 -71.88
C ILE A 237 -67.02 41.23 -72.31
N GLU A 238 -66.25 42.15 -71.73
CA GLU A 238 -66.24 43.56 -72.12
C GLU A 238 -65.91 43.71 -73.62
N LEU A 239 -64.91 42.99 -74.12
CA LEU A 239 -64.55 43.00 -75.54
C LEU A 239 -65.69 42.46 -76.43
N GLU A 240 -66.40 41.43 -76.01
CA GLU A 240 -67.56 40.90 -76.74
C GLU A 240 -68.73 41.88 -76.74
N MET A 241 -69.01 42.53 -75.60
CA MET A 241 -69.99 43.60 -75.50
C MET A 241 -69.65 44.76 -76.42
N GLU A 242 -68.39 45.22 -76.42
CA GLU A 242 -67.91 46.27 -77.32
C GLU A 242 -67.99 45.85 -78.79
N ARG A 243 -67.68 44.58 -79.12
CA ARG A 243 -67.87 44.05 -80.49
C ARG A 243 -69.33 44.04 -80.91
N PHE A 244 -70.24 43.68 -80.01
CA PHE A 244 -71.69 43.70 -80.27
C PHE A 244 -72.19 45.14 -80.46
N ASN A 245 -71.76 46.06 -79.59
CA ASN A 245 -72.06 47.49 -79.72
C ASN A 245 -71.54 48.05 -81.04
N ARG A 246 -70.30 47.71 -81.43
CA ARG A 246 -69.73 48.08 -82.73
C ARG A 246 -70.58 47.57 -83.89
N LYS A 247 -70.99 46.29 -83.87
CA LYS A 247 -71.86 45.73 -84.92
C LYS A 247 -73.20 46.47 -85.01
N ARG A 248 -73.84 46.80 -83.88
CA ARG A 248 -75.07 47.60 -83.87
C ARG A 248 -74.85 48.98 -84.49
N ILE A 249 -73.75 49.66 -84.14
CA ILE A 249 -73.40 50.96 -84.71
C ILE A 249 -73.12 50.82 -86.22
N GLU A 250 -72.43 49.76 -86.66
CA GLU A 250 -72.18 49.47 -88.08
C GLU A 250 -73.49 49.24 -88.85
N GLU A 251 -74.44 48.48 -88.29
CA GLU A 251 -75.77 48.26 -88.85
C GLU A 251 -76.57 49.57 -88.94
N ASP A 252 -76.58 50.37 -87.87
CA ASP A 252 -77.22 51.70 -87.85
C ASP A 252 -76.59 52.63 -88.91
N LEU A 253 -75.27 52.58 -89.07
CA LEU A 253 -74.54 53.34 -90.08
C LEU A 253 -74.91 52.88 -91.48
N GLU A 254 -75.08 51.58 -91.72
CA GLU A 254 -75.50 51.04 -93.00
C GLU A 254 -76.96 51.44 -93.34
N VAL A 255 -77.85 51.46 -92.36
CA VAL A 255 -79.22 51.99 -92.49
C VAL A 255 -79.19 53.48 -92.83
N MET A 256 -78.36 54.28 -92.16
CA MET A 256 -78.20 55.71 -92.46
C MET A 256 -77.57 55.93 -93.85
N THR A 257 -76.67 55.04 -94.28
CA THR A 257 -76.07 55.08 -95.62
C THR A 257 -77.11 54.76 -96.70
N LYS A 258 -78.00 53.78 -96.47
CA LYS A 258 -79.15 53.47 -97.36
C LYS A 258 -80.17 54.62 -97.39
N LYS A 259 -80.47 55.26 -96.25
CA LYS A 259 -81.30 56.49 -96.21
C LYS A 259 -80.66 57.64 -96.99
N ALA A 260 -79.33 57.83 -96.86
CA ALA A 260 -78.60 58.84 -97.62
C ALA A 260 -78.56 58.53 -99.13
N ALA A 261 -78.54 57.25 -99.53
CA ALA A 261 -78.68 56.85 -100.93
C ALA A 261 -80.11 57.10 -101.47
N HIS A 262 -81.14 56.85 -100.67
CA HIS A 262 -82.54 57.12 -101.04
C HIS A 262 -82.81 58.62 -101.23
N LEU A 263 -82.29 59.47 -100.33
CA LEU A 263 -82.38 60.93 -100.47
C LEU A 263 -81.62 61.44 -101.71
N ARG A 264 -80.49 60.83 -102.08
CA ARG A 264 -79.78 61.14 -103.33
C ARG A 264 -80.59 60.76 -104.57
N ALA A 265 -81.25 59.60 -104.57
CA ALA A 265 -82.12 59.17 -105.68
C ALA A 265 -83.38 60.03 -105.85
N GLN A 266 -83.91 60.64 -104.78
CA GLN A 266 -85.02 61.61 -104.86
C GLN A 266 -84.62 62.99 -105.40
N THR A 267 -83.33 63.32 -105.42
CA THR A 267 -82.83 64.64 -105.84
C THR A 267 -82.58 64.74 -107.36
N GLU A 268 -82.55 63.61 -108.08
CA GLU A 268 -82.27 63.55 -109.53
C GLU A 268 -83.53 63.47 -110.43
N GLY A 269 -84.75 63.42 -109.85
CA GLY A 269 -86.02 63.25 -110.60
C GLY A 269 -86.95 64.47 -110.68
N SER A 270 -86.56 65.64 -110.17
CA SER A 270 -87.45 66.82 -110.12
C SER A 270 -87.32 67.73 -111.36
N LEU A 271 -88.35 67.69 -112.21
CA LEU A 271 -88.60 68.59 -113.37
C LEU A 271 -88.59 70.10 -113.02
N VAL A 272 -88.62 70.46 -111.73
CA VAL A 272 -88.55 71.85 -111.25
C VAL A 272 -87.12 72.38 -111.27
N LEU A 273 -86.12 71.52 -111.07
CA LEU A 273 -84.71 71.91 -110.97
C LEU A 273 -84.06 72.15 -112.35
N GLU A 274 -84.58 71.51 -113.39
CA GLU A 274 -84.15 71.71 -114.77
C GLU A 274 -84.74 73.00 -115.37
N LYS A 275 -86.01 73.32 -115.07
CA LYS A 275 -86.63 74.60 -115.43
C LYS A 275 -85.98 75.80 -114.74
N LEU A 276 -85.66 75.72 -113.44
CA LEU A 276 -84.94 76.80 -112.75
C LEU A 276 -83.51 76.99 -113.29
N ARG A 277 -82.80 75.92 -113.66
CA ARG A 277 -81.45 76.03 -114.26
C ARG A 277 -81.50 76.62 -115.68
N GLN A 278 -82.58 76.42 -116.43
CA GLN A 278 -82.76 77.01 -117.76
C GLN A 278 -83.17 78.49 -117.68
N GLU A 279 -84.10 78.85 -116.79
CA GLU A 279 -84.49 80.24 -116.54
C GLU A 279 -83.32 81.08 -115.98
N ILE A 280 -82.51 80.54 -115.05
CA ILE A 280 -81.31 81.23 -114.54
C ILE A 280 -80.27 81.45 -115.65
N ARG A 281 -80.17 80.56 -116.65
CA ARG A 281 -79.26 80.75 -117.80
C ARG A 281 -79.77 81.83 -118.76
N GLU A 282 -81.07 81.89 -119.02
CA GLU A 282 -81.68 82.93 -119.86
C GLU A 282 -81.56 84.33 -119.21
N TYR A 283 -81.89 84.46 -117.92
CA TYR A 283 -81.74 85.73 -117.20
C TYR A 283 -80.27 86.17 -117.05
N ARG A 284 -79.34 85.23 -116.83
CA ARG A 284 -77.89 85.55 -116.82
C ARG A 284 -77.35 85.92 -118.20
N GLY A 285 -78.00 85.57 -119.31
CA GLY A 285 -77.59 85.96 -120.66
C GLY A 285 -77.94 87.42 -120.99
N ILE A 286 -79.14 87.87 -120.61
CA ILE A 286 -79.64 89.24 -120.91
C ILE A 286 -78.78 90.33 -120.24
N LEU A 287 -78.26 90.03 -119.05
CA LEU A 287 -77.46 90.97 -118.25
C LEU A 287 -76.02 91.14 -118.74
N LYS A 288 -75.54 90.31 -119.68
CA LYS A 288 -74.16 90.40 -120.20
C LYS A 288 -74.03 91.45 -121.31
N CYS A 289 -72.90 92.15 -121.32
CA CYS A 289 -72.52 93.16 -122.30
C CYS A 289 -72.46 92.55 -123.70
N SER A 290 -73.14 93.17 -124.67
CA SER A 290 -73.24 92.68 -126.05
C SER A 290 -71.92 92.66 -126.82
N ILE A 291 -70.86 93.30 -126.31
CA ILE A 291 -69.54 93.34 -126.96
C ILE A 291 -68.66 92.19 -126.48
N CYS A 292 -68.72 91.82 -125.19
CA CYS A 292 -67.84 90.79 -124.63
C CYS A 292 -68.55 89.50 -124.18
N LEU A 293 -69.88 89.48 -124.12
CA LEU A 293 -70.74 88.33 -123.76
C LEU A 293 -70.40 87.59 -122.44
N ASP A 294 -69.58 88.22 -121.59
CA ASP A 294 -69.10 87.63 -120.35
C ASP A 294 -69.44 88.51 -119.13
N ARG A 295 -69.03 89.79 -119.18
CA ARG A 295 -69.24 90.76 -118.10
C ARG A 295 -70.62 91.39 -118.16
N GLN A 296 -71.18 91.76 -117.01
CA GLN A 296 -72.49 92.41 -116.94
C GLN A 296 -72.46 93.87 -117.44
N LYS A 297 -73.63 94.40 -117.82
CA LYS A 297 -73.81 95.79 -118.28
C LYS A 297 -73.75 96.75 -117.09
N GLU A 298 -72.90 97.77 -117.17
CA GLU A 298 -72.54 98.68 -116.06
C GLU A 298 -72.60 100.17 -116.44
N VAL A 299 -72.66 100.50 -117.74
CA VAL A 299 -72.66 101.89 -118.22
C VAL A 299 -73.66 102.09 -119.35
N VAL A 300 -74.22 103.29 -119.44
CA VAL A 300 -75.11 103.73 -120.52
C VAL A 300 -74.56 104.97 -121.21
N ILE A 301 -74.71 105.04 -122.54
CA ILE A 301 -74.42 106.25 -123.33
C ILE A 301 -75.69 107.10 -123.38
N ALA A 302 -75.71 108.22 -122.66
CA ALA A 302 -76.88 109.08 -122.46
C ALA A 302 -77.48 109.68 -123.75
N LYS A 303 -76.73 109.68 -124.86
CA LYS A 303 -77.21 110.16 -126.17
C LYS A 303 -78.05 109.15 -126.96
N CYS A 304 -77.83 107.86 -126.75
CA CYS A 304 -78.54 106.80 -127.51
C CYS A 304 -79.06 105.67 -126.62
N TYR A 305 -78.90 105.79 -125.30
CA TYR A 305 -79.40 104.90 -124.25
C TYR A 305 -79.01 103.41 -124.40
N HIS A 306 -77.91 103.11 -125.11
CA HIS A 306 -77.39 101.75 -125.22
C HIS A 306 -76.45 101.41 -124.04
N LEU A 307 -76.56 100.16 -123.55
CA LEU A 307 -75.96 99.68 -122.31
C LEU A 307 -74.83 98.66 -122.57
N PHE A 308 -73.69 98.87 -121.93
CA PHE A 308 -72.49 98.03 -122.08
C PHE A 308 -71.76 97.90 -120.75
N CYS A 309 -70.72 97.06 -120.68
CA CYS A 309 -69.80 97.09 -119.54
C CYS A 309 -68.85 98.28 -119.65
N ASN A 310 -68.41 98.81 -118.51
CA ASN A 310 -67.59 100.02 -118.46
C ASN A 310 -66.29 99.86 -119.27
N LYS A 311 -65.65 98.69 -119.15
CA LYS A 311 -64.40 98.36 -119.85
C LYS A 311 -64.53 98.41 -121.39
N CYS A 312 -65.66 97.99 -121.94
CA CYS A 312 -65.84 97.99 -123.40
C CYS A 312 -65.99 99.40 -123.96
N ILE A 313 -66.73 100.29 -123.27
CA ILE A 313 -66.92 101.67 -123.71
C ILE A 313 -65.69 102.54 -123.46
N GLN A 314 -64.98 102.34 -122.34
CA GLN A 314 -63.71 103.03 -122.11
C GLN A 314 -62.69 102.74 -123.21
N ARG A 315 -62.55 101.48 -123.65
CA ARG A 315 -61.69 101.13 -124.80
C ARG A 315 -62.08 101.86 -126.09
N THR A 316 -63.39 102.02 -126.35
CA THR A 316 -63.84 102.73 -127.56
C THR A 316 -63.52 104.23 -127.50
N LEU A 317 -63.63 104.83 -126.31
CA LEU A 317 -63.25 106.23 -126.07
C LEU A 317 -61.74 106.47 -126.18
N GLU A 318 -60.93 105.56 -125.62
CA GLU A 318 -59.46 105.59 -125.69
C GLU A 318 -58.96 105.46 -127.13
N ASN A 319 -59.56 104.56 -127.91
CA ASN A 319 -59.24 104.38 -129.34
C ASN A 319 -59.76 105.53 -130.24
N ARG A 320 -60.23 106.64 -129.66
CA ARG A 320 -60.75 107.85 -130.33
C ARG A 320 -61.91 107.62 -131.31
N GLN A 321 -62.48 106.42 -131.36
CA GLN A 321 -63.68 106.08 -132.11
C GLN A 321 -64.91 106.48 -131.29
N ARG A 322 -65.17 107.79 -131.22
CA ARG A 322 -66.27 108.40 -130.45
C ARG A 322 -67.64 108.17 -131.09
N ARG A 323 -68.01 106.91 -131.35
CA ARG A 323 -69.30 106.48 -131.91
C ARG A 323 -69.82 105.27 -131.15
N CYS A 324 -71.11 105.24 -130.85
CA CYS A 324 -71.74 104.12 -130.15
C CYS A 324 -71.58 102.82 -130.96
N PRO A 325 -71.10 101.71 -130.37
CA PRO A 325 -70.90 100.45 -131.10
C PRO A 325 -72.18 99.86 -131.70
N THR A 326 -73.34 100.16 -131.11
CA THR A 326 -74.62 99.62 -131.57
C THR A 326 -75.28 100.48 -132.64
N CYS A 327 -75.23 101.81 -132.52
CA CYS A 327 -75.98 102.71 -133.41
C CYS A 327 -75.15 103.78 -134.11
N GLY A 328 -73.84 103.84 -133.88
CA GLY A 328 -72.93 104.75 -134.57
C GLY A 328 -73.03 106.23 -134.16
N VAL A 329 -73.94 106.60 -133.26
CA VAL A 329 -74.14 107.98 -132.78
C VAL A 329 -72.89 108.46 -132.04
N SER A 330 -72.41 109.66 -132.37
CA SER A 330 -71.21 110.22 -131.77
C SER A 330 -71.43 110.69 -130.32
N PHE A 331 -70.59 110.21 -129.40
CA PHE A 331 -70.69 110.52 -127.97
C PHE A 331 -69.33 110.89 -127.36
N GLY A 332 -69.35 111.83 -126.41
CA GLY A 332 -68.18 112.25 -125.65
C GLY A 332 -68.08 111.55 -124.30
N PRO A 333 -66.94 111.68 -123.59
CA PRO A 333 -66.75 111.07 -122.27
C PRO A 333 -67.80 111.53 -121.23
N ASN A 334 -68.29 112.77 -121.34
CA ASN A 334 -69.34 113.28 -120.45
C ASN A 334 -70.73 112.64 -120.68
N ASP A 335 -70.93 112.00 -121.84
CA ASP A 335 -72.18 111.35 -122.21
C ASP A 335 -72.26 109.90 -121.69
N VAL A 336 -71.20 109.35 -121.08
CA VAL A 336 -71.22 108.00 -120.49
C VAL A 336 -71.53 108.10 -119.00
N LYS A 337 -72.60 107.45 -118.55
CA LYS A 337 -73.02 107.43 -117.15
C LYS A 337 -73.06 105.99 -116.63
N PRO A 338 -72.56 105.71 -115.42
CA PRO A 338 -72.65 104.39 -114.81
C PRO A 338 -74.07 104.07 -114.36
N ILE A 339 -74.44 102.80 -114.43
CA ILE A 339 -75.75 102.25 -114.02
C ILE A 339 -75.53 100.90 -113.32
N TYR A 340 -76.35 100.62 -112.30
CA TYR A 340 -76.30 99.38 -111.52
C TYR A 340 -77.63 98.62 -111.70
N ILE A 341 -77.56 97.35 -112.12
CA ILE A 341 -78.69 96.46 -112.45
C ILE A 341 -78.74 95.28 -111.49
#